data_AF-A0A822ISD5-F1
#
_entry.id   AF-A0A822ISD5-F1
#
_cell.length_a   1.000
_cell.length_b   1.000
_cell.length_c   1.000
_cell.angle_alpha   90.00
_cell.angle_beta   90.00
_cell.angle_gamma   90.00
#
_symmetry.space_group_name_H-M   'P 1'
#
loop_
_entity.id
_entity.type
_entity.pdbx_description
1 polymer ?
#
loop_
_entity_poly.entity_id
_entity_poly.type
_entity_poly.pdbx_seq_one_letter_code
_entity_poly.pdbx_strand_id
1 'polypeptide(L)'
;MLNHSSSEQYFVRVPVKQGESILWKDEWIEPLFPESNDFPVMALDETLLKRLKKLKFEQKGIWEVDFFYMPAPIKEKEERPYYPYMSIMVEHNSAFIFYFQIEKRDELTSKFPEKFVSFLESAKIKPKEFLVKRDEVYVSLEPFAAILGSKIKMVENLPMLDDARRSMREFIR
;
A
#
# COMPACT_ATOMS: atom_id res chain seq x y z
N MET A 1 -37.68 14.46 15.57
CA MET A 1 -36.62 14.36 14.56
C MET A 1 -35.46 15.21 15.04
N LEU A 2 -34.25 14.64 15.14
CA LEU A 2 -33.06 15.41 15.48
C LEU A 2 -32.64 16.19 14.23
N ASN A 3 -32.71 17.52 14.29
CA ASN A 3 -32.32 18.38 13.17
C ASN A 3 -30.79 18.42 13.06
N HIS A 4 -30.31 18.22 11.83
CA HIS A 4 -28.90 18.23 11.47
C HIS A 4 -28.35 19.67 11.48
N SER A 5 -27.21 19.90 12.14
CA SER A 5 -26.49 21.18 12.11
C SER A 5 -25.01 20.91 11.80
N SER A 6 -24.57 21.32 10.59
CA SER A 6 -23.21 21.19 10.02
C SER A 6 -22.91 19.87 9.29
N SER A 7 -22.16 19.98 8.19
CA SER A 7 -21.99 18.99 7.10
C SER A 7 -21.10 17.77 7.41
N GLU A 8 -20.67 17.57 8.67
CA GLU A 8 -19.68 16.52 9.02
C GLU A 8 -20.06 15.74 10.29
N GLN A 9 -21.34 15.48 10.51
CA GLN A 9 -21.82 14.69 11.65
C GLN A 9 -22.29 13.30 11.22
N TYR A 10 -21.97 12.28 12.02
CA TYR A 10 -22.51 10.94 11.84
C TYR A 10 -23.72 10.71 12.75
N PHE A 11 -24.79 10.18 12.18
CA PHE A 11 -25.93 9.68 12.93
C PHE A 11 -25.63 8.27 13.42
N VAL A 12 -25.43 8.13 14.73
CA VAL A 12 -25.01 6.87 15.38
C VAL A 12 -25.96 6.51 16.51
N ARG A 13 -25.89 5.25 16.96
CA ARG A 13 -26.53 4.83 18.21
C ARG A 13 -25.46 4.72 19.29
N VAL A 14 -25.63 5.46 20.37
CA VAL A 14 -24.73 5.39 21.53
C VAL A 14 -25.37 4.59 22.67
N PRO A 15 -24.60 3.71 23.33
CA PRO A 15 -25.09 2.99 24.50
C PRO A 15 -25.11 3.92 25.72
N VAL A 16 -26.26 4.03 26.37
CA VAL A 16 -26.45 4.75 27.64
C VAL A 16 -26.74 3.73 28.72
N LYS A 17 -25.90 3.72 29.75
CA LYS A 17 -26.11 2.85 30.90
C LYS A 17 -27.23 3.42 31.78
N GLN A 18 -28.29 2.65 31.98
CA GLN A 18 -29.38 2.98 32.90
C GLN A 18 -29.49 1.84 33.93
N GLY A 19 -28.86 2.03 35.09
CA GLY A 19 -28.70 0.99 36.10
C GLY A 19 -27.87 -0.18 35.59
N GLU A 20 -28.46 -1.39 35.58
CA GLU A 20 -27.85 -2.62 35.04
C GLU A 20 -28.11 -2.82 33.54
N SER A 21 -28.96 -1.99 32.93
CA SER A 21 -29.37 -2.12 31.53
C SER A 21 -28.62 -1.14 30.60
N ILE A 22 -28.48 -1.50 29.33
CA ILE A 22 -27.97 -0.62 28.28
C ILE A 22 -29.14 -0.21 27.38
N LEU A 23 -29.43 1.08 27.33
CA LEU A 23 -30.37 1.66 26.37
C LEU A 23 -29.61 2.29 25.21
N TRP A 24 -30.07 2.06 24.00
CA TRP A 24 -29.50 2.69 22.81
C TRP A 24 -30.29 3.95 22.49
N LYS A 25 -29.60 5.08 22.32
CA LYS A 25 -30.20 6.32 21.83
C LYS A 25 -29.50 6.79 20.57
N ASP A 26 -30.25 7.49 19.73
CA ASP A 26 -29.72 8.07 18.52
C ASP A 26 -29.07 9.43 18.83
N GLU A 27 -27.85 9.64 18.34
CA GLU A 27 -27.10 10.89 18.48
C GLU A 27 -26.42 11.28 17.17
N TRP A 28 -26.27 12.59 16.98
CA TRP A 28 -25.35 13.15 16.00
C TRP A 28 -24.02 13.37 16.70
N ILE A 29 -22.96 12.68 16.26
CA ILE A 29 -21.61 12.87 16.78
C ILE A 29 -20.71 13.39 15.68
N GLU A 30 -19.80 14.29 16.05
CA GLU A 30 -18.64 14.59 15.20
C GLU A 30 -17.70 13.39 15.24
N PRO A 31 -17.29 12.86 14.09
CA PRO A 31 -16.31 11.79 14.09
C PRO A 31 -14.97 12.27 14.61
N LEU A 32 -14.37 11.45 15.45
CA LEU A 32 -12.92 11.43 15.55
C LEU A 32 -12.41 10.92 14.21
N PHE A 33 -11.85 11.82 13.40
CA PHE A 33 -11.05 11.37 12.27
C PHE A 33 -9.92 10.53 12.85
N PRO A 34 -9.74 9.27 12.38
CA PRO A 34 -8.56 8.52 12.77
C PRO A 34 -7.36 9.40 12.43
N GLU A 35 -6.43 9.56 13.39
CA GLU A 35 -5.14 10.18 13.09
C GLU A 35 -4.61 9.52 11.82
N SER A 36 -4.14 10.34 10.87
CA SER A 36 -3.54 9.81 9.65
C SER A 36 -2.55 8.75 10.08
N ASN A 37 -2.81 7.49 9.72
CA ASN A 37 -1.93 6.39 10.09
C ASN A 37 -0.55 6.78 9.54
N ASP A 38 0.38 7.14 10.42
CA ASP A 38 1.75 7.37 10.03
C ASP A 38 2.22 6.07 9.41
N PHE A 39 2.32 6.06 8.09
CA PHE A 39 2.82 4.88 7.39
C PHE A 39 4.24 4.67 7.87
N PRO A 40 4.56 3.50 8.45
CA PRO A 40 5.89 3.30 8.99
C PRO A 40 6.87 3.46 7.84
N VAL A 41 7.80 4.41 7.98
CA VAL A 41 8.85 4.63 6.98
C VAL A 41 9.63 3.33 6.82
N MET A 42 9.70 2.81 5.60
CA MET A 42 10.47 1.61 5.30
C MET A 42 11.96 1.92 5.50
N ALA A 43 12.53 1.42 6.59
CA ALA A 43 13.93 1.65 6.91
C ALA A 43 14.83 0.76 6.04
N LEU A 44 15.80 1.39 5.38
CA LEU A 44 16.91 0.69 4.72
C LEU A 44 18.11 0.67 5.66
N ASP A 45 18.44 -0.50 6.19
CA ASP A 45 19.62 -0.66 7.03
C ASP A 45 20.93 -0.53 6.22
N GLU A 46 22.06 -0.43 6.93
CA GLU A 46 23.37 -0.32 6.28
C GLU A 46 23.72 -1.51 5.38
N THR A 47 23.20 -2.70 5.69
CA THR A 47 23.50 -3.93 4.96
C THR A 47 22.84 -3.88 3.58
N LEU A 48 21.54 -3.54 3.54
CA LEU A 48 20.77 -3.32 2.32
C LEU A 48 21.37 -2.20 1.47
N LEU A 49 21.77 -1.10 2.09
CA LEU A 49 22.44 0.02 1.43
C LEU A 49 23.75 -0.43 0.76
N LYS A 50 24.60 -1.18 1.47
CA LYS A 50 25.87 -1.68 0.93
C LYS A 50 25.66 -2.66 -0.23
N ARG A 51 24.60 -3.48 -0.18
CA ARG A 51 24.20 -4.38 -1.27
C ARG A 51 23.79 -3.60 -2.51
N LEU A 52 22.85 -2.66 -2.39
CA LEU A 52 22.36 -1.84 -3.50
C LEU A 52 23.48 -1.05 -4.20
N LYS A 53 24.38 -0.43 -3.43
CA LYS A 53 25.48 0.39 -3.98
C LYS A 53 26.49 -0.40 -4.81
N LYS A 54 26.59 -1.71 -4.63
CA LYS A 54 27.52 -2.58 -5.39
C LYS A 54 26.95 -3.01 -6.74
N LEU A 55 25.66 -2.82 -6.97
CA LEU A 55 24.99 -3.31 -8.17
C LEU A 55 25.21 -2.39 -9.35
N LYS A 56 25.37 -3.02 -10.52
CA LYS A 56 25.30 -2.35 -11.81
C LYS A 56 23.94 -2.62 -12.41
N PHE A 57 23.17 -1.55 -12.61
CA PHE A 57 21.81 -1.63 -13.10
C PHE A 57 21.71 -1.23 -14.56
N GLU A 58 20.90 -1.96 -15.32
CA GLU A 58 20.32 -1.45 -16.55
C GLU A 58 19.11 -0.58 -16.20
N GLN A 59 19.01 0.61 -16.80
CA GLN A 59 17.87 1.49 -16.57
C GLN A 59 16.70 1.12 -17.50
N LYS A 60 15.57 0.69 -16.93
CA LYS A 60 14.38 0.18 -17.63
C LYS A 60 13.15 1.03 -17.36
N GLY A 61 12.78 1.86 -18.33
CA GLY A 61 11.44 2.45 -18.43
C GLY A 61 10.96 3.23 -17.21
N ILE A 62 9.64 3.36 -17.12
CA ILE A 62 8.91 4.01 -16.02
C ILE A 62 8.08 2.92 -15.35
N TRP A 63 8.09 2.87 -14.01
CA TRP A 63 7.35 1.87 -13.26
C TRP A 63 6.21 2.53 -12.50
N GLU A 64 5.00 2.03 -12.72
CA GLU A 64 3.83 2.34 -11.90
C GLU A 64 3.85 1.43 -10.67
N VAL A 65 3.74 2.02 -9.48
CA VAL A 65 3.86 1.28 -8.22
C VAL A 65 2.69 1.59 -7.31
N ASP A 66 2.12 0.54 -6.74
CA ASP A 66 1.05 0.67 -5.77
C ASP A 66 1.02 -0.49 -4.78
N PHE A 67 0.54 -0.23 -3.55
CA PHE A 67 0.39 -1.26 -2.53
C PHE A 67 -1.07 -1.36 -2.07
N PHE A 68 -1.75 -2.49 -2.26
CA PHE A 68 -3.18 -2.61 -1.99
C PHE A 68 -3.58 -4.01 -1.48
N TYR A 69 -4.74 -4.10 -0.83
CA TYR A 69 -5.31 -5.40 -0.47
C TYR A 69 -5.74 -6.15 -1.72
N MET A 70 -5.27 -7.39 -1.86
CA MET A 70 -5.72 -8.27 -2.94
C MET A 70 -7.24 -8.43 -2.88
N PRO A 71 -7.91 -8.59 -4.03
CA PRO A 71 -9.37 -8.72 -4.08
C PRO A 71 -9.88 -10.11 -3.66
N ALA A 72 -9.03 -10.95 -3.06
CA ALA A 72 -9.37 -12.32 -2.68
C ALA A 72 -8.70 -12.70 -1.35
N PRO A 73 -9.43 -13.40 -0.46
CA PRO A 73 -8.86 -13.86 0.80
C PRO A 73 -7.97 -15.08 0.58
N ILE A 74 -6.91 -15.17 1.37
CA ILE A 74 -6.07 -16.38 1.46
C ILE A 74 -6.21 -17.01 2.84
N LYS A 75 -6.05 -18.33 2.93
CA LYS A 75 -5.96 -19.06 4.19
C LYS A 75 -4.61 -19.74 4.28
N GLU A 76 -3.79 -19.32 5.24
CA GLU A 76 -2.55 -20.01 5.55
C GLU A 76 -2.82 -21.07 6.62
N LYS A 77 -2.63 -22.35 6.27
CA LYS A 77 -2.81 -23.49 7.19
C LYS A 77 -4.13 -23.40 7.97
N GLU A 78 -4.05 -23.37 9.30
CA GLU A 78 -5.21 -23.29 10.22
C GLU A 78 -5.52 -21.88 10.71
N GLU A 79 -4.93 -20.84 10.10
CA GLU A 79 -5.25 -19.46 10.46
C GLU A 79 -6.60 -19.01 9.90
N ARG A 80 -7.13 -17.93 10.48
CA ARG A 80 -8.32 -17.24 9.96
C ARG A 80 -7.99 -16.68 8.56
N PRO A 81 -8.86 -16.90 7.54
CA PRO A 81 -8.67 -16.29 6.24
C PRO A 81 -8.59 -14.77 6.34
N TYR A 82 -7.70 -14.18 5.55
CA TYR A 82 -7.46 -12.74 5.53
C TYR A 82 -7.22 -12.24 4.11
N TYR A 83 -7.46 -10.96 3.87
CA TYR A 83 -7.09 -10.32 2.61
C TYR A 83 -5.63 -9.89 2.71
N PRO A 84 -4.72 -10.48 1.93
CA PRO A 84 -3.31 -10.13 2.01
C PRO A 84 -3.07 -8.78 1.33
N TYR A 85 -1.96 -8.16 1.71
CA TYR A 85 -1.52 -6.91 1.15
C TYR A 85 -0.44 -7.16 0.10
N MET A 86 -0.63 -6.57 -1.08
CA MET A 86 0.22 -6.77 -2.25
C MET A 86 0.92 -5.47 -2.58
N SER A 87 2.23 -5.54 -2.83
CA SER A 87 2.96 -4.47 -3.52
C SER A 87 3.33 -4.93 -4.91
N ILE A 88 3.03 -4.13 -5.92
CA ILE A 88 3.24 -4.47 -7.33
C ILE A 88 3.92 -3.32 -8.07
N MET A 89 4.78 -3.66 -9.03
CA MET A 89 5.46 -2.71 -9.92
C MET A 89 5.24 -3.13 -11.37
N VAL A 90 4.64 -2.23 -12.15
CA VAL A 90 4.20 -2.48 -13.52
C VAL A 90 4.92 -1.54 -14.47
N GLU A 91 5.41 -2.05 -15.59
CA GLU A 91 6.03 -1.24 -16.63
C GLU A 91 4.98 -0.43 -17.38
N HIS A 92 5.23 0.88 -17.50
CA HIS A 92 4.26 1.85 -18.01
C HIS A 92 3.89 1.68 -19.49
N ASN A 93 4.72 1.07 -20.34
CA ASN A 93 4.45 0.97 -21.78
C ASN A 93 3.87 -0.39 -22.19
N SER A 94 4.13 -1.45 -21.42
CA SER A 94 3.84 -2.84 -21.78
C SER A 94 2.89 -3.54 -20.82
N ALA A 95 2.53 -2.90 -19.70
CA ALA A 95 1.81 -3.51 -18.58
C ALA A 95 2.51 -4.74 -17.99
N PHE A 96 3.80 -4.93 -18.28
CA PHE A 96 4.56 -6.05 -17.74
C PHE A 96 4.80 -5.87 -16.24
N ILE A 97 4.47 -6.88 -15.45
CA ILE A 97 4.70 -6.86 -14.00
C ILE A 97 6.15 -7.27 -13.73
N PHE A 98 7.00 -6.31 -13.38
CA PHE A 98 8.39 -6.58 -13.03
C PHE A 98 8.54 -7.28 -11.69
N TYR A 99 7.71 -6.87 -10.74
CA TYR A 99 7.82 -7.29 -9.37
C TYR A 99 6.45 -7.29 -8.73
N PHE A 100 6.20 -8.32 -7.93
CA PHE A 100 5.16 -8.29 -6.93
C PHE A 100 5.57 -9.09 -5.70
N GLN A 101 5.00 -8.74 -4.57
CA GLN A 101 5.03 -9.58 -3.37
C GLN A 101 3.68 -9.47 -2.66
N ILE A 102 3.38 -10.49 -1.87
CA ILE A 102 2.13 -10.65 -1.13
C ILE A 102 2.53 -10.98 0.32
N GLU A 103 2.04 -10.19 1.27
CA GLU A 103 2.34 -10.33 2.70
C GLU A 103 1.11 -9.98 3.55
N LYS A 104 1.17 -10.25 4.86
CA LYS A 104 0.28 -9.57 5.80
C LYS A 104 0.62 -8.07 5.85
N ARG A 105 -0.39 -7.23 6.10
CA ARG A 105 -0.20 -5.76 6.05
C ARG A 105 0.83 -5.27 7.07
N ASP A 106 0.82 -5.83 8.26
CA ASP A 106 1.74 -5.54 9.37
C ASP A 106 3.17 -6.02 9.11
N GLU A 107 3.37 -6.96 8.21
CA GLU A 107 4.69 -7.48 7.82
C GLU A 107 5.29 -6.73 6.61
N LEU A 108 4.52 -5.88 5.92
CA LEU A 108 4.97 -5.21 4.70
C LEU A 108 6.25 -4.42 4.95
N THR A 109 6.30 -3.62 6.02
CA THR A 109 7.40 -2.68 6.28
C THR A 109 8.69 -3.40 6.68
N SER A 110 8.60 -4.58 7.30
CA SER A 110 9.76 -5.40 7.65
C SER A 110 10.24 -6.26 6.48
N LYS A 111 9.33 -6.77 5.64
CA LYS A 111 9.68 -7.70 4.54
C LYS A 111 9.96 -7.02 3.20
N PHE A 112 9.28 -5.91 2.88
CA PHE A 112 9.43 -5.23 1.59
C PHE A 112 10.89 -4.85 1.28
N PRO A 113 11.66 -4.22 2.20
CA PRO A 113 13.01 -3.77 1.87
C PRO A 113 13.93 -4.90 1.42
N GLU A 114 13.97 -6.00 2.18
CA GLU A 114 14.82 -7.16 1.86
C GLU A 114 14.41 -7.83 0.55
N LYS A 115 13.10 -8.04 0.35
CA LYS A 115 12.58 -8.69 -0.86
C LYS A 115 12.76 -7.82 -2.10
N PHE A 116 12.56 -6.52 -1.99
CA PHE A 116 12.76 -5.60 -3.11
C PHE A 116 14.24 -5.48 -3.48
N VAL A 117 15.15 -5.39 -2.50
CA VAL A 117 16.60 -5.41 -2.78
C VAL A 117 17.02 -6.73 -3.43
N SER A 118 16.52 -7.87 -2.95
CA SER A 118 16.80 -9.18 -3.55
C SER A 118 16.29 -9.30 -4.99
N PHE A 119 15.12 -8.70 -5.28
CA PHE A 119 14.63 -8.57 -6.65
C PHE A 119 15.59 -7.72 -7.51
N LEU A 120 16.01 -6.55 -7.03
CA LEU A 120 16.92 -5.67 -7.75
C LEU A 120 18.29 -6.33 -8.00
N GLU A 121 18.79 -7.12 -7.06
CA GLU A 121 20.03 -7.91 -7.19
C GLU A 121 19.95 -8.97 -8.30
N SER A 122 18.81 -9.67 -8.37
CA SER A 122 18.60 -10.74 -9.34
C SER A 122 18.29 -10.21 -10.73
N ALA A 123 17.37 -9.25 -10.83
CA ALA A 123 16.92 -8.70 -12.10
C ALA A 123 17.94 -7.71 -12.71
N LYS A 124 18.75 -7.04 -11.87
CA LYS A 124 19.74 -6.02 -12.27
C LYS A 124 19.15 -4.90 -13.13
N ILE A 125 17.87 -4.59 -12.93
CA ILE A 125 17.17 -3.49 -13.57
C ILE A 125 16.72 -2.48 -12.53
N LYS A 126 16.66 -1.20 -12.93
CA LYS A 126 16.06 -0.13 -12.13
C LYS A 126 15.20 0.78 -13.01
N PRO A 127 14.18 1.47 -12.48
CA PRO A 127 13.41 2.42 -13.27
C PRO A 127 14.18 3.72 -13.53
N LYS A 128 13.78 4.43 -14.58
CA LYS A 128 14.07 5.87 -14.72
C LYS A 128 13.28 6.68 -13.70
N GLU A 129 12.02 6.30 -13.52
CA GLU A 129 11.03 7.01 -12.72
C GLU A 129 10.03 6.02 -12.14
N PHE A 130 9.70 6.23 -10.86
CA PHE A 130 8.56 5.62 -10.19
C PHE A 130 7.36 6.57 -10.28
N LEU A 131 6.22 6.07 -10.75
CA LEU A 131 4.93 6.74 -10.67
C LEU A 131 4.13 6.12 -9.52
N VAL A 132 3.64 6.97 -8.62
CA VAL A 132 2.87 6.57 -7.45
C VAL A 132 1.64 7.45 -7.31
N LYS A 133 0.55 6.92 -6.74
CA LYS A 133 -0.73 7.65 -6.58
C LYS A 133 -1.04 8.03 -5.13
N ARG A 134 -0.40 7.39 -4.16
CA ARG A 134 -0.68 7.57 -2.73
C ARG A 134 0.58 7.97 -1.96
N ASP A 135 0.42 8.87 -1.01
CA ASP A 135 1.49 9.37 -0.16
C ASP A 135 2.20 8.24 0.59
N GLU A 136 1.45 7.23 1.04
CA GLU A 136 2.00 6.04 1.71
C GLU A 136 3.04 5.30 0.86
N VAL A 137 2.78 5.19 -0.45
CA VAL A 137 3.65 4.50 -1.40
C VAL A 137 4.83 5.39 -1.76
N TYR A 138 4.60 6.71 -1.87
CA TYR A 138 5.66 7.68 -2.08
C TYR A 138 6.69 7.62 -0.96
N VAL A 139 6.25 7.79 0.30
CA VAL A 139 7.13 7.77 1.48
C VAL A 139 7.89 6.45 1.60
N SER A 140 7.23 5.33 1.26
CA SER A 140 7.85 4.00 1.28
C SER A 140 8.95 3.84 0.23
N LEU A 141 8.80 4.44 -0.96
CA LEU A 141 9.71 4.27 -2.09
C LEU A 141 10.77 5.36 -2.20
N GLU A 142 10.57 6.53 -1.59
CA GLU A 142 11.49 7.66 -1.66
C GLU A 142 12.94 7.29 -1.29
N PRO A 143 13.21 6.53 -0.20
CA PRO A 143 14.57 6.09 0.12
C PRO A 143 15.21 5.26 -1.00
N PHE A 144 14.43 4.37 -1.63
CA PHE A 144 14.90 3.53 -2.74
C PHE A 144 15.15 4.37 -3.99
N ALA A 145 14.25 5.29 -4.32
CA ALA A 145 14.39 6.19 -5.46
C ALA A 145 15.68 7.01 -5.34
N ALA A 146 15.96 7.57 -4.16
CA ALA A 146 17.17 8.32 -3.87
C ALA A 146 18.44 7.48 -4.08
N ILE A 147 18.49 6.25 -3.57
CA ILE A 147 19.65 5.36 -3.69
C ILE A 147 19.85 4.87 -5.13
N LEU A 148 18.76 4.55 -5.83
CA LEU A 148 18.80 4.09 -7.21
C LEU A 148 19.10 5.24 -8.18
N GLY A 149 19.04 6.50 -7.75
CA GLY A 149 19.12 7.65 -8.64
C GLY A 149 17.96 7.65 -9.64
N SER A 150 16.79 7.22 -9.20
CA SER A 150 15.53 7.21 -9.96
C SER A 150 14.67 8.37 -9.48
N LYS A 151 13.87 8.96 -10.37
CA LYS A 151 12.85 9.94 -9.97
C LYS A 151 11.68 9.23 -9.31
N ILE A 152 10.94 9.93 -8.47
CA ILE A 152 9.64 9.49 -7.97
C ILE A 152 8.64 10.64 -8.15
N LYS A 153 7.45 10.34 -8.67
CA LYS A 153 6.44 11.33 -9.00
C LYS A 153 5.06 10.88 -8.55
N MET A 154 4.36 11.77 -7.84
CA MET A 154 2.94 11.64 -7.55
C MET A 154 2.12 11.93 -8.81
N VAL A 155 1.20 11.02 -9.14
CA VAL A 155 0.30 11.13 -10.30
C VAL A 155 -1.12 10.78 -9.91
N GLU A 156 -2.10 11.30 -10.67
CA GLU A 156 -3.52 11.06 -10.38
C GLU A 156 -3.95 9.63 -10.71
N ASN A 157 -3.33 8.99 -11.71
CA ASN A 157 -3.73 7.68 -12.22
C ASN A 157 -2.51 6.82 -12.60
N LEU A 158 -2.67 5.50 -12.47
CA LEU A 158 -1.68 4.48 -12.81
C LEU A 158 -2.33 3.51 -13.81
N PRO A 159 -2.48 3.89 -15.09
CA PRO A 159 -3.31 3.16 -16.04
C PRO A 159 -2.88 1.70 -16.24
N MET A 160 -1.58 1.42 -16.36
CA MET A 160 -1.11 0.05 -16.58
C MET A 160 -1.27 -0.82 -15.33
N LEU A 161 -1.07 -0.22 -14.16
CA LEU A 161 -1.30 -0.89 -12.90
C LEU A 161 -2.80 -1.13 -12.65
N ASP A 162 -3.67 -0.17 -12.99
CA ASP A 162 -5.12 -0.30 -12.90
C ASP A 162 -5.65 -1.39 -13.84
N ASP A 163 -5.07 -1.50 -15.04
CA ASP A 163 -5.31 -2.59 -15.99
C ASP A 163 -4.88 -3.94 -15.41
N ALA A 164 -3.66 -4.04 -14.86
CA ALA A 164 -3.17 -5.25 -14.19
C ALA A 164 -4.08 -5.67 -13.02
N ARG A 165 -4.56 -4.71 -12.23
CA ARG A 165 -5.52 -4.95 -11.13
C ARG A 165 -6.87 -5.44 -11.65
N ARG A 166 -7.34 -4.93 -12.79
CA ARG A 166 -8.59 -5.40 -13.41
C ARG A 166 -8.44 -6.84 -13.88
N SER A 167 -7.38 -7.16 -14.61
CA SER A 167 -7.08 -8.53 -15.06
C SER A 167 -6.98 -9.52 -13.89
N MET A 168 -6.35 -9.10 -12.79
CA MET A 168 -6.28 -9.90 -11.57
C MET A 168 -7.66 -10.17 -10.95
N ARG A 169 -8.53 -9.16 -10.88
CA ARG A 169 -9.92 -9.34 -10.39
C ARG A 169 -10.73 -10.27 -11.28
N GLU A 170 -10.53 -10.20 -12.60
CA GLU A 170 -11.22 -11.06 -13.56
C GLU A 170 -10.74 -12.51 -13.47
N PHE A 171 -9.45 -12.75 -13.23
CA PHE A 171 -8.89 -14.09 -13.09
C PHE A 171 -9.32 -14.80 -11.79
N ILE A 172 -9.51 -14.05 -10.69
CA ILE A 172 -9.85 -14.62 -9.38
C ILE A 172 -11.37 -14.78 -9.19
N ARG A 173 -12.19 -14.30 -10.13
CA ARG A 173 -13.63 -14.56 -10.18
C ARG A 173 -13.92 -16.01 -10.58
#